data_AF-A0A182RFF7-F1
#
_entry.id   AF-A0A182RFF7-F1
#
_cell.length_a   1.000
_cell.length_b   1.000
_cell.length_c   1.000
_cell.angle_alpha   90.00
_cell.angle_beta   90.00
_cell.angle_gamma   90.00
#
_symmetry.space_group_name_H-M   'P 1'
#
loop_
_entity.id
_entity.type
_entity.pdbx_description
1 polymer ?
#
loop_
_entity_poly.entity_id
_entity_poly.type
_entity_poly.pdbx_seq_one_letter_code
_entity_poly.pdbx_strand_id
1 'polypeptide(L)'
;MERLKNCLLKKPSKNDLDDGLETATEYTERWTSVRIIYYTMFLMSLGFSIILTGVWPYLDKLDPHAGKEFLGWIVGANPVGQMIFSPLVGWWGNRLGSIRLPLLCSLALFSIASGIYACLEMFPTHQKYWMLYSRFLIGVSSSSVAVCRSYLSAATKVKERTGAVSMVSLAQTLGFIVGPVLQGAVTLFGEDGLPLIKNKLHLNMYTATGWINVFMGILNFCLFLPFVFKEKRIAAREAMMQQGLQSEKETWKSMKPDYLSAWTLICAFFILVFNFVFLETLATPLTMDMFAWTKGEALYYMAWIMAVGAILASAMFLMIDPLCKRIPEQQVLIWGGFFLMVLGRAVYIPMSDSPPKLALPENETLTAMRMEDSMSAYVYGSNFTDVRSNMTRVDFDYGGPITTTDPITMVDAKDFLGCPPAQEWCKTTRGMTITQFLIGYAFTAIGYPIGVTLITTIFSKILGPRPQGTWMGIMTGSGCLSRALGPVFLSTIYTKYGLYWTFGSTAVMMAGTMLWLWQMRQRLVPIPYDASCKGEELVAVIAKQEQAMDQKKTSEEATDQQLNGNPKDSNATGDS
;
A
#
# COMPACT_ATOMS: atom_id res chain seq x y z
N MET A 1 17.03 23.10 -19.11
CA MET A 1 15.65 22.55 -19.25
C MET A 1 15.58 21.39 -20.26
N GLU A 2 16.10 21.52 -21.49
CA GLU A 2 16.08 20.44 -22.50
C GLU A 2 16.87 19.17 -22.12
N ARG A 3 18.03 19.30 -21.46
CA ARG A 3 18.79 18.14 -20.96
C ARG A 3 18.02 17.35 -19.87
N LEU A 4 17.27 18.05 -19.01
CA LEU A 4 16.42 17.43 -17.99
C LEU A 4 15.21 16.74 -18.63
N LYS A 5 14.62 17.38 -19.65
CA LYS A 5 13.60 16.78 -20.53
C LYS A 5 14.13 15.49 -21.17
N ASN A 6 15.31 15.53 -21.79
CA ASN A 6 15.86 14.37 -22.51
C ASN A 6 16.21 13.18 -21.60
N CYS A 7 16.58 13.39 -20.32
CA CYS A 7 16.74 12.29 -19.35
C CYS A 7 15.39 11.72 -18.87
N LEU A 8 14.34 12.54 -18.81
CA LEU A 8 13.01 12.15 -18.34
C LEU A 8 12.10 11.59 -19.45
N LEU A 9 12.52 11.61 -20.71
CA LEU A 9 11.72 11.13 -21.84
C LEU A 9 12.13 9.70 -22.20
N LYS A 10 11.20 8.75 -22.03
CA LYS A 10 11.36 7.39 -22.54
C LYS A 10 11.18 7.43 -24.06
N LYS A 11 12.25 7.22 -24.83
CA LYS A 11 12.15 7.07 -26.28
C LYS A 11 11.61 5.67 -26.62
N PRO A 12 10.65 5.55 -27.55
CA PRO A 12 10.13 4.25 -27.96
C PRO A 12 11.19 3.42 -28.69
N SER A 13 11.20 2.11 -28.43
CA SER A 13 11.89 1.13 -29.29
C SER A 13 11.02 0.80 -30.51
N LYS A 14 11.60 0.23 -31.58
CA LYS A 14 10.81 -0.22 -32.76
C LYS A 14 9.67 -1.15 -32.35
N ASN A 15 9.97 -2.15 -31.52
CA ASN A 15 9.00 -3.12 -30.99
C ASN A 15 7.85 -2.51 -30.17
N ASP A 16 8.00 -1.29 -29.65
CA ASP A 16 6.96 -0.61 -28.87
C ASP A 16 5.86 -0.01 -29.77
N LEU A 17 6.19 0.27 -31.02
CA LEU A 17 5.33 0.93 -32.02
C LEU A 17 4.77 -0.04 -33.07
N ASP A 18 5.22 -1.29 -33.09
CA ASP A 18 4.82 -2.32 -34.07
C ASP A 18 3.31 -2.63 -34.07
N ASP A 19 2.61 -2.35 -32.96
CA ASP A 19 1.16 -2.58 -32.83
C ASP A 19 0.29 -1.47 -33.45
N GLY A 20 0.89 -0.36 -33.91
CA GLY A 20 0.17 0.74 -34.56
C GLY A 20 -0.81 1.49 -33.65
N LEU A 21 -0.79 1.25 -32.33
CA LEU A 21 -1.77 1.82 -31.39
C LEU A 21 -1.53 3.31 -31.06
N GLU A 22 -0.28 3.77 -31.16
CA GLU A 22 0.15 5.12 -30.76
C GLU A 22 1.30 5.62 -31.63
N THR A 23 1.39 6.95 -31.79
CA THR A 23 2.54 7.60 -32.43
C THR A 23 3.72 7.73 -31.45
N ALA A 24 4.94 7.97 -31.95
CA ALA A 24 6.13 8.12 -31.10
C ALA A 24 6.03 9.30 -30.10
N THR A 25 5.34 10.37 -30.49
CA THR A 25 5.06 11.52 -29.61
C THR A 25 4.05 11.14 -28.53
N GLU A 26 2.96 10.45 -28.89
CA GLU A 26 1.96 9.97 -27.93
C GLU A 26 2.54 8.98 -26.91
N TYR A 27 3.41 8.07 -27.35
CA TYR A 27 4.15 7.16 -26.46
C TYR A 27 4.93 7.93 -25.40
N THR A 28 5.68 8.95 -25.84
CA THR A 28 6.53 9.74 -24.97
C THR A 28 5.70 10.54 -23.96
N GLU A 29 4.60 11.14 -24.40
CA GLU A 29 3.67 11.87 -23.54
C GLU A 29 3.02 10.96 -22.50
N ARG A 30 2.55 9.78 -22.92
CA ARG A 30 1.96 8.77 -22.04
C ARG A 30 2.93 8.33 -20.94
N TRP A 31 4.15 7.97 -21.30
CA TRP A 31 5.14 7.52 -20.31
C TRP A 31 5.61 8.63 -19.38
N THR A 32 5.57 9.88 -19.84
CA THR A 32 5.76 11.05 -18.96
C THR A 32 4.64 11.12 -17.92
N SER A 33 3.38 11.00 -18.34
CA SER A 33 2.23 10.93 -17.44
C SER A 33 2.30 9.74 -16.46
N VAL A 34 2.75 8.57 -16.92
CA VAL A 34 2.95 7.39 -16.05
C VAL A 34 4.04 7.64 -14.99
N ARG A 35 5.15 8.31 -15.34
CA ARG A 35 6.20 8.68 -14.38
C ARG A 35 5.71 9.68 -13.32
N ILE A 36 4.84 10.62 -13.70
CA ILE A 36 4.19 11.54 -12.73
C ILE A 36 3.32 10.76 -11.73
N ILE A 37 2.67 9.68 -12.18
CA ILE A 37 1.91 8.79 -11.31
C ILE A 37 2.84 8.03 -10.37
N TYR A 38 4.02 7.59 -10.82
CA TYR A 38 5.02 6.97 -9.94
C TYR A 38 5.46 7.95 -8.83
N TYR A 39 5.71 9.20 -9.19
CA TYR A 39 6.05 10.24 -8.22
C TYR A 39 4.91 10.51 -7.24
N THR A 40 3.66 10.52 -7.70
CA THR A 40 2.49 10.65 -6.81
C THR A 40 2.39 9.51 -5.82
N MET A 41 2.59 8.28 -6.28
CA MET A 41 2.54 7.09 -5.44
C MET A 41 3.68 7.11 -4.39
N PHE A 42 4.88 7.54 -4.79
CA PHE A 42 6.00 7.79 -3.87
C PHE A 42 5.64 8.86 -2.83
N LEU A 43 5.11 10.01 -3.26
CA LEU A 43 4.77 11.13 -2.38
C LEU A 43 3.72 10.76 -1.33
N MET A 44 2.66 10.05 -1.73
CA MET A 44 1.62 9.64 -0.78
C MET A 44 2.17 8.70 0.30
N SER A 45 3.08 7.80 -0.07
CA SER A 45 3.75 6.90 0.88
C SER A 45 4.77 7.64 1.77
N LEU A 46 5.56 8.56 1.19
CA LEU A 46 6.50 9.40 1.94
C LEU A 46 5.78 10.28 2.94
N GLY A 47 4.67 10.91 2.54
CA GLY A 47 3.92 11.84 3.36
C GLY A 47 3.36 11.23 4.64
N PHE A 48 2.90 9.98 4.56
CA PHE A 48 2.55 9.17 5.73
C PHE A 48 3.80 8.83 6.56
N SER A 49 4.86 8.35 5.90
CA SER A 49 5.98 7.71 6.59
C SER A 49 6.96 8.68 7.27
N ILE A 50 7.19 9.87 6.71
CA ILE A 50 8.08 10.88 7.31
C ILE A 50 7.55 11.32 8.68
N ILE A 51 6.24 11.46 8.78
CA ILE A 51 5.57 11.93 9.98
C ILE A 51 5.49 10.84 11.07
N LEU A 52 5.48 9.56 10.69
CA LEU A 52 5.23 8.44 11.59
C LEU A 52 6.27 8.32 12.72
N THR A 53 7.53 8.60 12.44
CA THR A 53 8.62 8.48 13.44
C THR A 53 8.69 9.66 14.40
N GLY A 54 8.24 10.86 13.99
CA GLY A 54 8.29 12.07 14.82
C GLY A 54 6.99 12.41 15.55
N VAL A 55 5.89 11.69 15.29
CA VAL A 55 4.56 12.04 15.81
C VAL A 55 4.45 11.95 17.34
N TRP A 56 5.05 10.94 17.97
CA TRP A 56 4.95 10.77 19.43
C TRP A 56 5.63 11.92 20.19
N PRO A 57 6.94 12.20 19.96
CA PRO A 57 7.59 13.33 20.63
C PRO A 57 6.90 14.66 20.34
N TYR A 58 6.36 14.85 19.14
CA TYR A 58 5.63 16.08 18.83
C TYR A 58 4.31 16.20 19.59
N LEU A 59 3.56 15.10 19.72
CA LEU A 59 2.33 15.08 20.51
C LEU A 59 2.62 15.35 21.99
N ASP A 60 3.67 14.72 22.53
CA ASP A 60 4.08 14.89 23.93
C ASP A 60 4.51 16.34 24.22
N LYS A 61 5.24 16.97 23.29
CA LYS A 61 5.59 18.40 23.36
C LYS A 61 4.36 19.32 23.35
N LEU A 62 3.32 18.97 22.60
CA LEU A 62 2.11 19.79 22.42
C LEU A 62 1.09 19.59 23.56
N ASP A 63 0.83 18.35 23.95
CA ASP A 63 -0.08 17.97 25.03
C ASP A 63 0.45 16.74 25.78
N PRO A 64 1.23 16.94 26.87
CA PRO A 64 1.76 15.85 27.70
C PRO A 64 0.68 14.93 28.31
N HIS A 65 -0.57 15.40 28.41
CA HIS A 65 -1.68 14.64 28.99
C HIS A 65 -2.46 13.84 27.95
N ALA A 66 -2.08 13.87 26.66
CA ALA A 66 -2.77 13.12 25.61
C ALA A 66 -2.69 11.60 25.82
N GLY A 67 -1.56 11.13 26.37
CA GLY A 67 -1.32 9.71 26.62
C GLY A 67 -1.12 8.89 25.34
N LYS A 68 -0.60 7.67 25.51
CA LYS A 68 -0.26 6.75 24.40
C LYS A 68 -1.49 6.17 23.68
N GLU A 69 -2.61 6.02 24.37
CA GLU A 69 -3.87 5.59 23.77
C GLU A 69 -4.33 6.55 22.66
N PHE A 70 -4.18 7.86 22.88
CA PHE A 70 -4.55 8.86 21.88
C PHE A 70 -3.60 8.88 20.68
N LEU A 71 -2.32 8.55 20.87
CA LEU A 71 -1.38 8.34 19.77
C LEU A 71 -1.87 7.24 18.82
N GLY A 72 -2.40 6.14 19.36
CA GLY A 72 -2.99 5.06 18.56
C GLY A 72 -4.09 5.56 17.62
N TRP A 73 -4.97 6.44 18.11
CA TRP A 73 -5.99 7.10 17.29
C TRP A 73 -5.38 8.00 16.21
N ILE A 74 -4.34 8.77 16.53
CA ILE A 74 -3.65 9.66 15.58
C ILE A 74 -2.98 8.86 14.45
N VAL A 75 -2.28 7.78 14.79
CA VAL A 75 -1.61 6.90 13.82
C VAL A 75 -2.65 6.16 12.97
N GLY A 76 -3.73 5.67 13.59
CA GLY A 76 -4.83 4.97 12.93
C GLY A 76 -5.73 5.85 12.06
N ALA A 77 -5.81 7.17 12.31
CA ALA A 77 -6.69 8.06 11.57
C ALA A 77 -6.38 8.13 10.07
N ASN A 78 -5.10 8.04 9.70
CA ASN A 78 -4.69 8.05 8.29
C ASN A 78 -5.22 6.83 7.51
N PRO A 79 -4.91 5.56 7.89
CA PRO A 79 -5.45 4.40 7.19
C PRO A 79 -6.98 4.33 7.25
N VAL A 80 -7.63 4.83 8.31
CA VAL A 80 -9.11 4.93 8.38
C VAL A 80 -9.65 5.89 7.32
N GLY A 81 -9.08 7.10 7.19
CA GLY A 81 -9.45 8.05 6.15
C GLY A 81 -9.24 7.49 4.75
N GLN A 82 -8.10 6.82 4.51
CA GLN A 82 -7.80 6.19 3.23
C GLN A 82 -8.77 5.04 2.93
N MET A 83 -9.12 4.22 3.91
CA MET A 83 -10.04 3.09 3.77
C MET A 83 -11.43 3.53 3.30
N ILE A 84 -12.00 4.54 3.96
CA ILE A 84 -13.36 5.02 3.68
C ILE A 84 -13.42 5.72 2.31
N PHE A 85 -12.42 6.55 2.00
CA PHE A 85 -12.46 7.40 0.81
C PHE A 85 -11.87 6.75 -0.45
N SER A 86 -11.12 5.65 -0.36
CA SER A 86 -10.56 4.97 -1.54
C SER A 86 -11.63 4.53 -2.56
N PRO A 87 -12.72 3.86 -2.16
CA PRO A 87 -13.81 3.53 -3.10
C PRO A 87 -14.54 4.77 -3.62
N LEU A 88 -14.72 5.80 -2.78
CA LEU A 88 -15.44 7.03 -3.11
C LEU A 88 -14.70 7.86 -4.17
N VAL A 89 -13.41 8.11 -3.97
CA VAL A 89 -12.57 8.85 -4.92
C VAL A 89 -12.35 8.05 -6.20
N GLY A 90 -12.24 6.71 -6.08
CA GLY A 90 -12.23 5.81 -7.24
C GLY A 90 -13.53 5.87 -8.06
N TRP A 91 -14.69 5.89 -7.41
CA TRP A 91 -15.99 6.10 -8.06
C TRP A 91 -16.10 7.48 -8.70
N TRP A 92 -15.62 8.52 -8.03
CA TRP A 92 -15.63 9.88 -8.56
C TRP A 92 -14.81 9.99 -9.86
N GLY A 93 -13.61 9.40 -9.90
CA GLY A 93 -12.80 9.33 -11.11
C GLY A 93 -13.46 8.53 -12.24
N ASN A 94 -14.15 7.44 -11.90
CA ASN A 94 -14.92 6.66 -12.88
C ASN A 94 -16.08 7.47 -13.47
N ARG A 95 -16.82 8.21 -12.64
CA ARG A 95 -17.98 9.01 -13.07
C ARG A 95 -17.57 10.21 -13.92
N LEU A 96 -16.49 10.88 -13.56
CA LEU A 96 -15.97 12.01 -14.33
C LEU A 96 -15.38 11.60 -15.67
N GLY A 97 -14.95 10.34 -15.80
CA GLY A 97 -14.23 9.89 -16.98
C GLY A 97 -12.89 10.61 -17.16
N SER A 98 -12.37 11.31 -16.14
CA SER A 98 -11.02 11.85 -16.08
C SER A 98 -10.50 11.75 -14.65
N ILE A 99 -9.20 11.46 -14.52
CA ILE A 99 -8.56 11.34 -13.20
C ILE A 99 -7.98 12.65 -12.68
N ARG A 100 -7.78 13.63 -13.57
CA ARG A 100 -6.98 14.83 -13.26
C ARG A 100 -7.61 15.63 -12.13
N LEU A 101 -8.92 15.87 -12.20
CA LEU A 101 -9.64 16.66 -11.20
C LEU A 101 -9.63 15.98 -9.81
N PRO A 102 -9.97 14.68 -9.66
CA PRO A 102 -9.83 13.97 -8.38
C PRO A 102 -8.41 14.03 -7.80
N LEU A 103 -7.37 13.90 -8.63
CA LEU A 103 -5.98 13.96 -8.19
C LEU A 103 -5.57 15.38 -7.74
N LEU A 104 -5.94 16.41 -8.49
CA LEU A 104 -5.67 17.81 -8.11
C LEU A 104 -6.35 18.17 -6.78
N CYS A 105 -7.62 17.80 -6.60
CA CYS A 105 -8.33 18.02 -5.33
C CYS A 105 -7.66 17.27 -4.18
N SER A 106 -7.23 16.03 -4.41
CA SER A 106 -6.53 15.23 -3.39
C SER A 106 -5.17 15.83 -3.04
N LEU A 107 -4.39 16.34 -4.01
CA LEU A 107 -3.09 16.97 -3.79
C LEU A 107 -3.20 18.33 -3.10
N ALA A 108 -4.24 19.11 -3.42
CA ALA A 108 -4.54 20.32 -2.68
C ALA A 108 -4.87 19.99 -1.21
N LEU A 109 -5.71 18.98 -0.98
CA LEU A 109 -6.03 18.51 0.37
C LEU A 109 -4.78 17.99 1.11
N PHE A 110 -3.88 17.26 0.43
CA PHE A 110 -2.61 16.81 0.98
C PHE A 110 -1.77 17.97 1.52
N SER A 111 -1.64 19.02 0.71
CA SER A 111 -0.84 20.19 1.02
C SER A 111 -1.46 21.01 2.16
N ILE A 112 -2.78 21.21 2.13
CA ILE A 112 -3.50 21.90 3.21
C ILE A 112 -3.39 21.11 4.52
N ALA A 113 -3.64 19.80 4.50
CA ALA A 113 -3.56 18.96 5.69
C ALA A 113 -2.14 18.88 6.28
N SER A 114 -1.12 18.82 5.43
CA SER A 114 0.28 18.86 5.85
C SER A 114 0.67 20.24 6.41
N GLY A 115 0.10 21.32 5.88
CA GLY A 115 0.26 22.68 6.43
C GLY A 115 -0.41 22.83 7.79
N ILE A 116 -1.63 22.29 7.98
CA ILE A 116 -2.29 22.24 9.29
C ILE A 116 -1.40 21.50 10.30
N TYR A 117 -0.83 20.36 9.90
CA TYR A 117 0.10 19.61 10.75
C TYR A 117 1.37 20.42 11.10
N ALA A 118 1.96 21.13 10.14
CA ALA A 118 3.13 21.96 10.36
C ALA A 118 2.86 23.18 11.27
N CYS A 119 1.61 23.65 11.30
CA CYS A 119 1.19 24.81 12.07
C CYS A 119 0.50 24.46 13.40
N LEU A 120 0.63 23.22 13.91
CA LEU A 120 -0.07 22.80 15.13
C LEU A 120 0.29 23.66 16.36
N GLU A 121 1.52 24.16 16.43
CA GLU A 121 1.99 25.06 17.49
C GLU A 121 1.22 26.39 17.54
N MET A 122 0.59 26.81 16.43
CA MET A 122 -0.18 28.06 16.38
C MET A 122 -1.54 27.95 17.07
N PHE A 123 -2.07 26.74 17.26
CA PHE A 123 -3.37 26.55 17.88
C PHE A 123 -3.24 26.62 19.41
N PRO A 124 -3.95 27.55 20.08
CA PRO A 124 -3.81 27.76 21.52
C PRO A 124 -4.51 26.69 22.36
N THR A 125 -5.49 25.96 21.79
CA THR A 125 -6.25 24.91 22.48
C THR A 125 -6.47 23.69 21.57
N HIS A 126 -6.61 22.51 22.18
CA HIS A 126 -6.98 21.25 21.50
C HIS A 126 -6.00 20.74 20.42
N GLN A 127 -4.70 20.98 20.59
CA GLN A 127 -3.66 20.60 19.61
C GLN A 127 -3.69 19.11 19.23
N LYS A 128 -3.93 18.20 20.19
CA LYS A 128 -4.07 16.76 19.91
C LYS A 128 -5.18 16.43 18.91
N TYR A 129 -6.32 17.13 18.99
CA TYR A 129 -7.45 16.91 18.08
C TYR A 129 -7.18 17.51 16.70
N TRP A 130 -6.50 18.65 16.63
CA TRP A 130 -6.02 19.20 15.36
C TRP A 130 -5.01 18.27 14.69
N MET A 131 -4.13 17.65 15.46
CA MET A 131 -3.22 16.62 14.95
C MET A 131 -4.01 15.44 14.38
N LEU A 132 -4.94 14.87 15.15
CA LEU A 132 -5.82 13.80 14.70
C LEU A 132 -6.55 14.16 13.39
N TYR A 133 -7.12 15.37 13.32
CA TYR A 133 -7.82 15.88 12.15
C TYR A 133 -6.90 15.99 10.93
N SER A 134 -5.70 16.56 11.09
CA SER A 134 -4.72 16.67 10.00
C SER A 134 -4.32 15.29 9.45
N ARG A 135 -4.13 14.29 10.32
CA ARG A 135 -3.79 12.91 9.89
C ARG A 135 -4.91 12.22 9.17
N PHE A 136 -6.15 12.42 9.63
CA PHE A 136 -7.32 11.93 8.93
C PHE A 136 -7.39 12.52 7.51
N LEU A 137 -7.22 13.85 7.35
CA LEU A 137 -7.25 14.51 6.04
C LEU A 137 -6.12 14.04 5.11
N ILE A 138 -4.90 13.80 5.63
CA ILE A 138 -3.81 13.19 4.84
C ILE A 138 -4.22 11.78 4.37
N GLY A 139 -4.91 11.01 5.20
CA GLY A 139 -5.49 9.71 4.82
C GLY A 139 -6.54 9.83 3.71
N VAL A 140 -7.46 10.79 3.83
CA VAL A 140 -8.46 11.10 2.79
C VAL A 140 -7.77 11.47 1.48
N SER A 141 -6.73 12.29 1.51
CA SER A 141 -5.94 12.62 0.33
C SER A 141 -5.23 11.40 -0.28
N SER A 142 -4.70 10.50 0.56
CA SER A 142 -4.02 9.27 0.15
C SER A 142 -4.94 8.26 -0.55
N SER A 143 -6.27 8.45 -0.48
CA SER A 143 -7.24 7.69 -1.29
C SER A 143 -7.03 7.85 -2.81
N SER A 144 -6.34 8.92 -3.23
CA SER A 144 -5.88 9.16 -4.61
C SER A 144 -5.05 8.02 -5.21
N VAL A 145 -4.45 7.17 -4.36
CA VAL A 145 -3.76 5.92 -4.76
C VAL A 145 -4.67 5.01 -5.58
N ALA A 146 -5.97 4.94 -5.26
CA ALA A 146 -6.93 4.13 -6.01
C ALA A 146 -7.08 4.63 -7.47
N VAL A 147 -7.13 5.95 -7.64
CA VAL A 147 -7.23 6.60 -8.95
C VAL A 147 -5.94 6.43 -9.74
N CYS A 148 -4.78 6.56 -9.09
CA CYS A 148 -3.48 6.32 -9.68
C CYS A 148 -3.36 4.90 -10.25
N ARG A 149 -3.77 3.87 -9.48
CA ARG A 149 -3.78 2.46 -9.92
C ARG A 149 -4.73 2.22 -11.08
N SER A 150 -5.92 2.82 -11.04
CA SER A 150 -6.90 2.74 -12.13
C SER A 150 -6.35 3.34 -13.42
N TYR A 151 -5.75 4.53 -13.33
CA TYR A 151 -5.13 5.16 -14.50
C TYR A 151 -3.96 4.37 -15.04
N LEU A 152 -3.08 3.85 -14.18
CA LEU A 152 -1.95 3.04 -14.61
C LEU A 152 -2.42 1.85 -15.44
N SER A 153 -3.48 1.16 -15.00
CA SER A 153 -4.09 0.06 -15.74
C SER A 153 -4.64 0.52 -17.10
N ALA A 154 -5.28 1.70 -17.15
CA ALA A 154 -5.82 2.26 -18.38
C ALA A 154 -4.74 2.80 -19.36
N ALA A 155 -3.62 3.29 -18.84
CA ALA A 155 -2.52 3.93 -19.58
C ALA A 155 -1.42 2.94 -20.01
N THR A 156 -1.54 1.65 -19.66
CA THR A 156 -0.54 0.62 -19.98
C THR A 156 -1.15 -0.50 -20.81
N LYS A 157 -0.37 -0.97 -21.79
CA LYS A 157 -0.72 -2.17 -22.57
C LYS A 157 -0.72 -3.40 -21.66
N VAL A 158 -1.47 -4.45 -22.01
CA VAL A 158 -1.51 -5.68 -21.18
C VAL A 158 -0.10 -6.26 -20.96
N LYS A 159 0.77 -6.19 -21.98
CA LYS A 159 2.19 -6.61 -21.93
C LYS A 159 3.08 -5.74 -21.03
N GLU A 160 2.76 -4.46 -20.88
CA GLU A 160 3.56 -3.48 -20.10
C GLU A 160 3.10 -3.40 -18.63
N ARG A 161 1.88 -3.91 -18.35
CA ARG A 161 1.17 -3.66 -17.09
C ARG A 161 1.93 -4.13 -15.86
N THR A 162 2.56 -5.30 -15.94
CA THR A 162 3.26 -5.94 -14.82
C THR A 162 4.47 -5.13 -14.38
N GLY A 163 5.35 -4.75 -15.31
CA GLY A 163 6.46 -3.86 -15.01
C GLY A 163 6.01 -2.47 -14.57
N ALA A 164 4.91 -1.94 -15.11
CA ALA A 164 4.41 -0.64 -14.69
C ALA A 164 3.86 -0.66 -13.25
N VAL A 165 3.14 -1.71 -12.87
CA VAL A 165 2.63 -1.92 -11.50
C VAL A 165 3.80 -2.18 -10.55
N SER A 166 4.82 -2.95 -10.95
CA SER A 166 5.99 -3.21 -10.10
C SER A 166 6.78 -1.93 -9.80
N MET A 167 6.93 -1.04 -10.78
CA MET A 167 7.56 0.28 -10.58
C MET A 167 6.73 1.20 -9.67
N VAL A 168 5.40 1.13 -9.75
CA VAL A 168 4.53 1.83 -8.79
C VAL A 168 4.73 1.30 -7.37
N SER A 169 4.74 -0.02 -7.19
CA SER A 169 4.98 -0.63 -5.88
C SER A 169 6.35 -0.26 -5.34
N LEU A 170 7.40 -0.27 -6.17
CA LEU A 170 8.74 0.19 -5.81
C LEU A 170 8.72 1.64 -5.34
N ALA A 171 8.06 2.53 -6.09
CA ALA A 171 7.95 3.95 -5.72
C ALA A 171 7.28 4.13 -4.34
N GLN A 172 6.21 3.38 -4.05
CA GLN A 172 5.58 3.40 -2.73
C GLN A 172 6.55 2.93 -1.64
N THR A 173 7.22 1.80 -1.85
CA THR A 173 8.20 1.25 -0.89
C THR A 173 9.35 2.21 -0.64
N LEU A 174 9.89 2.86 -1.68
CA LEU A 174 10.90 3.90 -1.53
C LEU A 174 10.38 5.09 -0.74
N GLY A 175 9.11 5.50 -0.92
CA GLY A 175 8.50 6.55 -0.11
C GLY A 175 8.48 6.20 1.38
N PHE A 176 8.12 4.95 1.71
CA PHE A 176 8.17 4.43 3.09
C PHE A 176 9.59 4.40 3.67
N ILE A 177 10.61 4.04 2.87
CA ILE A 177 11.99 3.98 3.33
C ILE A 177 12.58 5.38 3.52
N VAL A 178 12.34 6.28 2.55
CA VAL A 178 12.89 7.64 2.54
C VAL A 178 12.25 8.50 3.62
N GLY A 179 11.00 8.24 4.01
CA GLY A 179 10.29 8.98 5.04
C GLY A 179 11.08 9.13 6.36
N PRO A 180 11.39 8.04 7.08
CA PRO A 180 12.16 8.10 8.33
C PRO A 180 13.57 8.66 8.15
N VAL A 181 14.19 8.46 6.98
CA VAL A 181 15.51 9.03 6.66
C VAL A 181 15.43 10.55 6.56
N LEU A 182 14.39 11.08 5.90
CA LEU A 182 14.14 12.52 5.84
C LEU A 182 13.76 13.08 7.22
N GLN A 183 12.99 12.34 8.03
CA GLN A 183 12.73 12.71 9.42
C GLN A 183 14.04 12.83 10.21
N GLY A 184 14.94 11.84 10.09
CA GLY A 184 16.25 11.86 10.73
C GLY A 184 17.14 12.99 10.24
N ALA A 185 17.03 13.39 8.97
CA ALA A 185 17.78 14.52 8.44
C ALA A 185 17.30 15.87 9.03
N VAL A 186 16.00 16.02 9.29
CA VAL A 186 15.46 17.26 9.87
C VAL A 186 15.67 17.38 11.38
N THR A 187 16.15 16.34 12.08
CA THR A 187 16.54 16.49 13.49
C THR A 187 17.72 17.44 13.68
N LEU A 188 18.49 17.71 12.63
CA LEU A 188 19.56 18.71 12.61
C LEU A 188 19.05 20.14 12.89
N PHE A 189 17.76 20.42 12.71
CA PHE A 189 17.17 21.71 13.06
C PHE A 189 16.95 21.89 14.57
N GLY A 190 17.07 20.83 15.37
CA GLY A 190 16.81 20.87 16.81
C GLY A 190 15.33 21.03 17.17
N GLU A 191 15.03 21.03 18.47
CA GLU A 191 13.66 21.14 19.00
C GLU A 191 13.15 22.59 19.02
N ASP A 192 14.04 23.55 19.25
CA ASP A 192 13.72 24.98 19.30
C ASP A 192 13.67 25.60 17.90
N GLY A 193 14.43 25.06 16.95
CA GLY A 193 14.33 25.41 15.53
C GLY A 193 14.63 26.87 15.20
N LEU A 194 14.29 27.27 13.97
CA LEU A 194 14.37 28.65 13.49
C LEU A 194 13.00 29.34 13.62
N PRO A 195 12.88 30.53 14.24
CA PRO A 195 11.59 31.21 14.33
C PRO A 195 11.12 31.72 12.95
N LEU A 196 10.06 31.12 12.41
CA LEU A 196 9.41 31.54 11.15
C LEU A 196 8.48 32.75 11.38
N ILE A 197 7.70 32.72 12.46
CA ILE A 197 6.84 33.81 12.91
C ILE A 197 7.20 34.10 14.35
N LYS A 198 7.61 35.35 14.66
CA LYS A 198 8.00 35.78 16.01
C LYS A 198 7.00 35.24 17.05
N ASN A 199 7.49 34.38 17.95
CA ASN A 199 6.80 33.77 19.09
C ASN A 199 5.55 32.90 18.79
N LYS A 200 5.31 32.46 17.55
CA LYS A 200 4.13 31.61 17.23
C LYS A 200 4.38 30.40 16.33
N LEU A 201 5.46 30.40 15.53
CA LEU A 201 5.78 29.29 14.65
C LEU A 201 7.30 29.14 14.53
N HIS A 202 7.80 27.97 14.91
CA HIS A 202 9.21 27.61 14.74
C HIS A 202 9.35 26.53 13.67
N LEU A 203 10.33 26.68 12.79
CA LEU A 203 10.80 25.62 11.91
C LEU A 203 11.73 24.71 12.72
N ASN A 204 11.15 23.71 13.37
CA ASN A 204 11.87 22.71 14.16
C ASN A 204 11.79 21.34 13.48
N MET A 205 12.40 20.33 14.09
CA MET A 205 12.40 18.96 13.56
C MET A 205 11.02 18.34 13.35
N TYR A 206 9.97 18.84 14.01
CA TYR A 206 8.61 18.33 13.91
C TYR A 206 7.82 19.06 12.82
N THR A 207 7.86 20.40 12.80
CA THR A 207 7.13 21.23 11.84
C THR A 207 7.74 21.18 10.44
N ALA A 208 9.07 21.03 10.32
CA ALA A 208 9.77 20.92 9.04
C ALA A 208 9.25 19.77 8.16
N THR A 209 8.79 18.69 8.79
CA THR A 209 8.29 17.48 8.12
C THR A 209 6.99 17.77 7.36
N GLY A 210 6.10 18.54 7.98
CA GLY A 210 4.87 19.02 7.35
C GLY A 210 5.19 19.96 6.20
N TRP A 211 6.15 20.88 6.37
CA TRP A 211 6.57 21.78 5.29
C TRP A 211 7.21 21.07 4.09
N ILE A 212 8.00 20.01 4.31
CA ILE A 212 8.53 19.16 3.24
C ILE A 212 7.38 18.54 2.43
N ASN A 213 6.36 18.00 3.12
CA ASN A 213 5.16 17.47 2.46
C ASN A 213 4.39 18.54 1.69
N VAL A 214 4.24 19.76 2.25
CA VAL A 214 3.61 20.89 1.53
C VAL A 214 4.36 21.20 0.24
N PHE A 215 5.69 21.36 0.31
CA PHE A 215 6.51 21.66 -0.85
C PHE A 215 6.42 20.57 -1.92
N MET A 216 6.58 19.30 -1.54
CA MET A 216 6.47 18.18 -2.48
C MET A 216 5.05 18.02 -3.04
N GLY A 217 4.02 18.33 -2.24
CA GLY A 217 2.61 18.34 -2.61
C GLY A 217 2.29 19.40 -3.67
N ILE A 218 2.77 20.63 -3.48
CA ILE A 218 2.64 21.72 -4.44
C ILE A 218 3.39 21.37 -5.72
N LEU A 219 4.62 20.85 -5.62
CA LEU A 219 5.37 20.40 -6.80
C LEU A 219 4.58 19.36 -7.59
N ASN A 220 3.99 18.36 -6.91
CA ASN A 220 3.18 17.35 -7.59
C ASN A 220 1.91 17.95 -8.21
N PHE A 221 1.25 18.87 -7.52
CA PHE A 221 0.09 19.59 -8.06
C PHE A 221 0.45 20.31 -9.37
N CYS A 222 1.61 20.98 -9.42
CA CYS A 222 2.11 21.62 -10.63
C CYS A 222 2.38 20.62 -11.77
N LEU A 223 2.82 19.39 -11.47
CA LEU A 223 3.01 18.34 -12.49
C LEU A 223 1.69 17.86 -13.11
N PHE A 224 0.56 17.96 -12.40
CA PHE A 224 -0.77 17.61 -12.92
C PHE A 224 -1.46 18.72 -13.72
N LEU A 225 -0.85 19.90 -13.82
CA LEU A 225 -1.35 20.98 -14.67
C LEU A 225 -1.40 20.53 -16.14
N PRO A 226 -2.36 21.06 -16.93
CA PRO A 226 -2.66 20.58 -18.28
C PRO A 226 -1.48 20.67 -19.26
N PHE A 227 -0.48 21.51 -18.96
CA PHE A 227 0.73 21.65 -19.75
C PHE A 227 1.67 20.45 -19.66
N VAL A 228 1.68 19.72 -18.53
CA VAL A 228 2.65 18.66 -18.25
C VAL A 228 1.99 17.29 -18.29
N PHE A 229 0.88 17.11 -17.59
CA PHE A 229 0.17 15.85 -17.55
C PHE A 229 -0.84 15.74 -18.69
N LYS A 230 -0.74 14.71 -19.53
CA LYS A 230 -1.73 14.41 -20.58
C LYS A 230 -2.32 13.02 -20.35
N GLU A 231 -3.65 12.96 -20.19
CA GLU A 231 -4.37 11.70 -19.95
C GLU A 231 -4.48 10.92 -21.26
N LYS A 232 -3.99 9.67 -21.28
CA LYS A 232 -4.07 8.75 -22.43
C LYS A 232 -4.52 7.37 -21.96
N ARG A 233 -5.53 6.79 -22.61
CA ARG A 233 -6.15 5.50 -22.26
C ARG A 233 -5.91 4.46 -23.35
N ILE A 234 -4.76 3.82 -23.32
CA ILE A 234 -4.37 2.86 -24.36
C ILE A 234 -5.05 1.51 -24.19
N ALA A 235 -5.34 1.08 -22.96
CA ALA A 235 -5.96 -0.22 -22.72
C ALA A 235 -7.35 -0.35 -23.38
N ALA A 236 -8.10 0.76 -23.46
CA ALA A 236 -9.38 0.78 -24.17
C ALA A 236 -9.18 0.64 -25.69
N ARG A 237 -8.21 1.37 -26.27
CA ARG A 237 -7.88 1.31 -27.70
C ARG A 237 -7.34 -0.08 -28.10
N GLU A 238 -6.47 -0.67 -27.28
CA GLU A 238 -5.94 -2.05 -27.46
C GLU A 238 -7.09 -3.07 -27.49
N ALA A 239 -8.01 -2.98 -26.53
CA ALA A 239 -9.17 -3.87 -26.46
C ALA A 239 -10.13 -3.69 -27.64
N MET A 240 -10.34 -2.46 -28.12
CA MET A 240 -11.17 -2.16 -29.29
C MET A 240 -10.59 -2.76 -30.56
N MET A 241 -9.28 -2.58 -30.79
CA MET A 241 -8.59 -3.11 -31.98
C MET A 241 -8.62 -4.64 -32.01
N GLN A 242 -8.45 -5.30 -30.86
CA GLN A 242 -8.47 -6.77 -30.77
C GLN A 242 -9.87 -7.37 -30.91
N GLN A 243 -10.94 -6.63 -30.59
CA GLN A 243 -12.33 -7.09 -30.76
C GLN A 243 -13.01 -6.59 -32.04
N GLY A 244 -12.35 -5.73 -32.83
CA GLY A 244 -12.94 -5.11 -34.02
C GLY A 244 -14.11 -4.16 -33.74
N LEU A 245 -14.26 -3.68 -32.50
CA LEU A 245 -15.38 -2.83 -32.07
C LEU A 245 -15.02 -1.34 -32.19
N GLN A 246 -15.98 -0.54 -32.67
CA GLN A 246 -15.84 0.90 -32.90
C GLN A 246 -16.04 1.75 -31.64
N SER A 247 -16.57 1.18 -30.55
CA SER A 247 -16.89 1.91 -29.31
C SER A 247 -16.26 1.29 -28.06
N GLU A 248 -15.61 2.13 -27.24
CA GLU A 248 -15.07 1.74 -25.92
C GLU A 248 -16.17 1.09 -25.06
N LYS A 249 -17.39 1.65 -25.12
CA LYS A 249 -18.51 1.26 -24.25
C LYS A 249 -19.06 -0.13 -24.55
N GLU A 250 -19.02 -0.53 -25.81
CA GLU A 250 -19.47 -1.85 -26.26
C GLU A 250 -18.42 -2.92 -25.93
N THR A 251 -17.13 -2.56 -26.10
CA THR A 251 -15.98 -3.43 -25.81
C THR A 251 -15.91 -3.85 -24.34
N TRP A 252 -16.14 -2.94 -23.38
CA TRP A 252 -16.11 -3.34 -21.97
C TRP A 252 -17.42 -4.00 -21.48
N LYS A 253 -18.56 -3.75 -22.14
CA LYS A 253 -19.83 -4.45 -21.86
C LYS A 253 -19.81 -5.89 -22.36
N SER A 254 -19.11 -6.17 -23.47
CA SER A 254 -18.97 -7.51 -24.03
C SER A 254 -18.11 -8.44 -23.14
N MET A 255 -17.26 -7.86 -22.28
CA MET A 255 -16.39 -8.54 -21.34
C MET A 255 -16.95 -8.53 -19.92
N LYS A 256 -17.70 -9.57 -19.55
CA LYS A 256 -18.13 -9.77 -18.15
C LYS A 256 -16.90 -10.11 -17.29
N PRO A 257 -16.64 -9.38 -16.19
CA PRO A 257 -15.52 -9.68 -15.31
C PRO A 257 -15.87 -10.93 -14.50
N ASP A 258 -14.86 -11.75 -14.20
CA ASP A 258 -15.03 -12.78 -13.19
C ASP A 258 -14.97 -12.15 -11.80
N TYR A 259 -16.15 -11.83 -11.26
CA TYR A 259 -16.29 -11.25 -9.92
C TYR A 259 -15.76 -12.18 -8.82
N LEU A 260 -15.79 -13.50 -9.02
CA LEU A 260 -15.26 -14.45 -8.04
C LEU A 260 -13.74 -14.32 -7.94
N SER A 261 -13.07 -14.20 -9.08
CA SER A 261 -11.62 -13.99 -9.14
C SER A 261 -11.22 -12.60 -8.59
N ALA A 262 -12.01 -11.57 -8.87
CA ALA A 262 -11.80 -10.23 -8.31
C ALA A 262 -11.88 -10.21 -6.77
N TRP A 263 -12.93 -10.82 -6.19
CA TRP A 263 -13.06 -10.91 -4.73
C TRP A 263 -11.99 -11.79 -4.10
N THR A 264 -11.63 -12.91 -4.75
CA THR A 264 -10.52 -13.76 -4.32
C THR A 264 -9.23 -12.96 -4.18
N LEU A 265 -8.90 -12.11 -5.15
CA LEU A 265 -7.71 -11.26 -5.12
C LEU A 265 -7.78 -10.15 -4.06
N ILE A 266 -8.96 -9.56 -3.82
CA ILE A 266 -9.15 -8.57 -2.74
C ILE A 266 -8.93 -9.21 -1.36
N CYS A 267 -9.47 -10.41 -1.13
CA CYS A 267 -9.25 -11.17 0.10
C CYS A 267 -7.78 -11.57 0.25
N ALA A 268 -7.14 -12.06 -0.82
CA ALA A 268 -5.73 -12.39 -0.82
C ALA A 268 -4.85 -11.15 -0.53
N PHE A 269 -5.20 -9.99 -1.08
CA PHE A 269 -4.52 -8.72 -0.82
C PHE A 269 -4.62 -8.33 0.66
N PHE A 270 -5.83 -8.42 1.24
CA PHE A 270 -6.06 -8.16 2.66
C PHE A 270 -5.17 -9.04 3.52
N ILE A 271 -5.19 -10.36 3.30
CA ILE A 271 -4.42 -11.33 4.09
C ILE A 271 -2.91 -11.10 3.93
N LEU A 272 -2.45 -10.81 2.72
CA LEU A 272 -1.04 -10.53 2.45
C LEU A 272 -0.56 -9.29 3.21
N VAL A 273 -1.31 -8.18 3.15
CA VAL A 273 -0.96 -6.94 3.85
C VAL A 273 -1.10 -7.09 5.36
N PHE A 274 -2.14 -7.78 5.85
CA PHE A 274 -2.33 -8.09 7.27
C PHE A 274 -1.12 -8.79 7.88
N ASN A 275 -0.61 -9.81 7.19
CA ASN A 275 0.58 -10.54 7.61
C ASN A 275 1.84 -9.67 7.57
N PHE A 276 1.98 -8.78 6.59
CA PHE A 276 3.14 -7.88 6.54
C PHE A 276 3.19 -6.94 7.75
N VAL A 277 2.05 -6.38 8.14
CA VAL A 277 1.89 -5.47 9.30
C VAL A 277 2.34 -6.12 10.62
N PHE A 278 2.34 -7.46 10.68
CA PHE A 278 2.90 -8.19 11.81
C PHE A 278 4.35 -7.82 12.10
N LEU A 279 5.24 -7.89 11.10
CA LEU A 279 6.66 -7.61 11.33
C LEU A 279 6.87 -6.12 11.61
N GLU A 280 6.07 -5.26 10.99
CA GLU A 280 6.08 -3.83 11.26
C GLU A 280 5.74 -3.53 12.74
N THR A 281 4.80 -4.27 13.33
CA THR A 281 4.31 -3.99 14.69
C THR A 281 5.10 -4.73 15.78
N LEU A 282 5.34 -6.02 15.58
CA LEU A 282 5.79 -6.92 16.64
C LEU A 282 7.25 -7.34 16.54
N ALA A 283 7.98 -6.97 15.49
CA ALA A 283 9.34 -7.48 15.33
C ALA A 283 10.29 -6.94 16.41
N THR A 284 10.21 -5.66 16.79
CA THR A 284 11.03 -5.10 17.88
C THR A 284 10.71 -5.75 19.24
N PRO A 285 9.45 -5.79 19.73
CA PRO A 285 9.15 -6.46 21.01
C PRO A 285 9.54 -7.93 20.98
N LEU A 286 9.30 -8.63 19.87
CA LEU A 286 9.72 -10.02 19.70
C LEU A 286 11.22 -10.21 19.91
N THR A 287 12.05 -9.33 19.35
CA THR A 287 13.52 -9.44 19.50
C THR A 287 13.99 -9.14 20.92
N MET A 288 13.32 -8.21 21.61
CA MET A 288 13.61 -7.95 23.02
C MET A 288 13.25 -9.16 23.89
N ASP A 289 12.07 -9.72 23.69
CA ASP A 289 11.57 -10.84 24.51
C ASP A 289 12.35 -12.14 24.22
N MET A 290 12.77 -12.38 22.97
CA MET A 290 13.44 -13.61 22.57
C MET A 290 14.97 -13.58 22.68
N PHE A 291 15.59 -12.43 22.40
CA PHE A 291 17.05 -12.29 22.40
C PHE A 291 17.59 -11.57 23.64
N ALA A 292 16.71 -11.11 24.54
CA ALA A 292 17.07 -10.28 25.70
C ALA A 292 17.88 -9.04 25.29
N TRP A 293 17.56 -8.46 24.14
CA TRP A 293 18.15 -7.21 23.69
C TRP A 293 17.61 -6.04 24.50
N THR A 294 18.48 -5.08 24.83
CA THR A 294 18.04 -3.79 25.37
C THR A 294 17.18 -3.05 24.34
N LYS A 295 16.36 -2.09 24.79
CA LYS A 295 15.57 -1.23 23.89
C LYS A 295 16.44 -0.55 22.82
N GLY A 296 17.61 -0.05 23.21
CA GLY A 296 18.55 0.61 22.31
C GLY A 296 19.15 -0.35 21.28
N GLU A 297 19.62 -1.52 21.72
CA GLU A 297 20.16 -2.55 20.82
C GLU A 297 19.10 -3.07 19.85
N ALA A 298 17.89 -3.35 20.33
CA ALA A 298 16.80 -3.82 19.49
C ALA A 298 16.45 -2.80 18.40
N LEU A 299 16.34 -1.52 18.75
CA LEU A 299 16.10 -0.46 17.77
C LEU A 299 17.25 -0.37 16.74
N TYR A 300 18.51 -0.44 17.20
CA TYR A 300 19.69 -0.38 16.33
C TYR A 300 19.75 -1.55 15.35
N TYR A 301 19.64 -2.79 15.83
CA TYR A 301 19.69 -3.98 14.97
C TYR A 301 18.49 -4.06 14.02
N MET A 302 17.29 -3.71 14.50
CA MET A 302 16.10 -3.74 13.67
C MET A 302 16.12 -2.67 12.58
N ALA A 303 16.72 -1.50 12.83
CA ALA A 303 16.95 -0.51 11.79
C ALA A 303 17.81 -1.07 10.64
N TRP A 304 18.92 -1.76 10.96
CA TRP A 304 19.76 -2.41 9.94
C TRP A 304 19.06 -3.55 9.23
N ILE A 305 18.34 -4.42 9.95
CA ILE A 305 17.59 -5.53 9.35
C ILE A 305 16.52 -5.00 8.40
N MET A 306 15.77 -3.97 8.80
CA MET A 306 14.78 -3.33 7.94
C MET A 306 15.41 -2.63 6.73
N ALA A 307 16.57 -2.01 6.89
CA ALA A 307 17.29 -1.39 5.77
C ALA A 307 17.75 -2.44 4.73
N VAL A 308 18.28 -3.57 5.17
CA VAL A 308 18.66 -4.68 4.28
C VAL A 308 17.43 -5.30 3.62
N GLY A 309 16.35 -5.51 4.38
CA GLY A 309 15.07 -5.99 3.86
C GLY A 309 14.46 -5.07 2.81
N ALA A 310 14.57 -3.76 3.01
CA ALA A 310 14.15 -2.73 2.07
C ALA A 310 14.92 -2.82 0.75
N ILE A 311 16.26 -2.97 0.80
CA ILE A 311 17.09 -3.15 -0.40
C ILE A 311 16.69 -4.42 -1.15
N LEU A 312 16.51 -5.53 -0.41
CA LEU A 312 16.08 -6.81 -0.97
C LEU A 312 14.70 -6.70 -1.64
N ALA A 313 13.74 -6.05 -0.97
CA ALA A 313 12.41 -5.81 -1.51
C ALA A 313 12.43 -4.92 -2.76
N SER A 314 13.25 -3.86 -2.76
CA SER A 314 13.45 -3.00 -3.92
C SER A 314 14.03 -3.76 -5.12
N ALA A 315 15.02 -4.63 -4.88
CA ALA A 315 15.56 -5.51 -5.92
C ALA A 315 14.48 -6.45 -6.48
N MET A 316 13.63 -7.01 -5.62
CA MET A 316 12.52 -7.86 -6.07
C MET A 316 11.52 -7.10 -6.95
N PHE A 317 11.14 -5.87 -6.63
CA PHE A 317 10.24 -5.09 -7.51
C PHE A 317 10.80 -4.88 -8.92
N LEU A 318 12.12 -4.73 -9.05
CA LEU A 318 12.80 -4.62 -10.35
C LEU A 318 12.85 -5.96 -11.10
N MET A 319 12.94 -7.08 -10.38
CA MET A 319 13.02 -8.44 -10.94
C MET A 319 11.67 -9.06 -11.32
N ILE A 320 10.54 -8.51 -10.88
CA ILE A 320 9.21 -9.08 -11.16
C ILE A 320 8.89 -9.10 -12.67
N ASP A 321 9.12 -8.01 -13.39
CA ASP A 321 8.85 -7.95 -14.84
C ASP A 321 9.64 -8.99 -15.66
N PRO A 322 10.98 -9.10 -15.54
CA PRO A 322 11.72 -10.14 -16.27
C PRO A 322 11.34 -11.56 -15.82
N LEU A 323 10.96 -11.77 -14.56
CA LEU A 323 10.51 -13.07 -14.08
C LEU A 323 9.18 -13.48 -14.72
N CYS A 324 8.24 -12.54 -14.83
CA CYS A 324 6.92 -12.80 -15.42
C CYS A 324 6.94 -12.97 -16.95
N LYS A 325 8.03 -12.55 -17.61
CA LYS A 325 8.28 -12.87 -19.03
C LYS A 325 8.70 -14.33 -19.25
N ARG A 326 9.25 -14.98 -18.23
CA ARG A 326 9.69 -16.39 -18.30
C ARG A 326 8.68 -17.36 -17.70
N ILE A 327 7.96 -16.93 -16.66
CA ILE A 327 7.03 -17.76 -15.89
C ILE A 327 5.68 -17.03 -15.85
N PRO A 328 4.54 -17.73 -16.05
CA PRO A 328 3.22 -17.09 -16.00
C PRO A 328 2.94 -16.46 -14.63
N GLU A 329 2.30 -15.29 -14.64
CA GLU A 329 2.10 -14.44 -13.45
C GLU A 329 1.43 -15.14 -12.29
N GLN A 330 0.42 -15.98 -12.54
CA GLN A 330 -0.25 -16.71 -11.46
C GLN A 330 0.67 -17.70 -10.74
N GLN A 331 1.65 -18.29 -11.44
CA GLN A 331 2.59 -19.24 -10.83
C GLN A 331 3.63 -18.50 -10.00
N VAL A 332 4.12 -17.36 -10.50
CA VAL A 332 5.03 -16.49 -9.74
C VAL A 332 4.33 -15.95 -8.48
N LEU A 333 3.04 -15.62 -8.57
CA LEU A 333 2.24 -15.19 -7.42
C LEU A 333 2.17 -16.29 -6.34
N ILE A 334 1.83 -17.52 -6.74
CA ILE A 334 1.64 -18.62 -5.78
C ILE A 334 2.98 -19.08 -5.20
N TRP A 335 3.96 -19.42 -6.04
CA TRP A 335 5.23 -20.00 -5.61
C TRP A 335 6.28 -18.96 -5.18
N GLY A 336 6.30 -17.80 -5.82
CA GLY A 336 7.21 -16.71 -5.46
C GLY A 336 6.66 -15.84 -4.33
N GLY A 337 5.36 -15.51 -4.37
CA GLY A 337 4.73 -14.66 -3.37
C GLY A 337 4.29 -15.41 -2.11
N PHE A 338 3.23 -16.21 -2.26
CA PHE A 338 2.55 -16.84 -1.12
C PHE A 338 3.36 -17.97 -0.47
N PHE A 339 3.98 -18.84 -1.25
CA PHE A 339 4.76 -19.96 -0.70
C PHE A 339 5.95 -19.46 0.14
N LEU A 340 6.72 -18.49 -0.35
CA LEU A 340 7.79 -17.87 0.44
C LEU A 340 7.24 -17.19 1.69
N MET A 341 6.06 -16.57 1.61
CA MET A 341 5.42 -15.99 2.78
C MET A 341 5.01 -17.04 3.81
N VAL A 342 4.45 -18.18 3.39
CA VAL A 342 4.14 -19.32 4.29
C VAL A 342 5.40 -19.86 4.94
N LEU A 343 6.46 -20.06 4.16
CA LEU A 343 7.74 -20.55 4.66
C LEU A 343 8.34 -19.58 5.68
N GLY A 344 8.29 -18.27 5.42
CA GLY A 344 8.72 -17.25 6.37
C GLY A 344 8.00 -17.35 7.71
N ARG A 345 6.67 -17.56 7.72
CA ARG A 345 5.89 -17.74 8.95
C ARG A 345 6.16 -19.05 9.65
N ALA A 346 6.30 -20.15 8.92
CA ALA A 346 6.66 -21.44 9.47
C ALA A 346 8.04 -21.39 10.15
N VAL A 347 9.01 -20.72 9.53
CA VAL A 347 10.34 -20.53 10.09
C VAL A 347 10.30 -19.68 11.35
N TYR A 348 9.36 -18.75 11.53
CA TYR A 348 9.27 -17.99 12.78
C TYR A 348 8.72 -18.77 13.98
N ILE A 349 8.16 -19.97 13.79
CA ILE A 349 7.67 -20.80 14.90
C ILE A 349 8.87 -21.23 15.75
N PRO A 350 8.95 -20.90 17.06
CA PRO A 350 10.12 -21.17 17.87
C PRO A 350 10.43 -22.68 17.96
N MET A 351 11.63 -23.07 17.51
CA MET A 351 12.07 -24.47 17.42
C MET A 351 13.31 -24.78 18.27
N SER A 352 13.94 -23.78 18.91
CA SER A 352 15.19 -23.99 19.67
C SER A 352 14.98 -24.89 20.90
N ASP A 353 15.98 -25.69 21.24
CA ASP A 353 15.92 -26.57 22.42
C ASP A 353 16.10 -25.81 23.74
N SER A 354 16.66 -24.60 23.70
CA SER A 354 16.81 -23.71 24.85
C SER A 354 15.59 -22.78 25.00
N PRO A 355 14.99 -22.62 26.19
CA PRO A 355 13.96 -21.61 26.43
C PRO A 355 14.53 -20.18 26.27
N PRO A 356 13.69 -19.17 25.99
CA PRO A 356 14.12 -17.77 26.00
C PRO A 356 14.61 -17.38 27.39
N LYS A 357 15.54 -16.42 27.47
CA LYS A 357 15.97 -15.88 28.76
C LYS A 357 14.78 -15.17 29.43
N LEU A 358 14.44 -15.59 30.64
CA LEU A 358 13.41 -14.97 31.46
C LEU A 358 14.01 -13.75 32.16
N ALA A 359 13.32 -12.62 32.11
CA ALA A 359 13.69 -11.46 32.89
C ALA A 359 13.45 -11.72 34.39
N LEU A 360 14.38 -11.35 35.26
CA LEU A 360 14.15 -11.39 36.71
C LEU A 360 13.05 -10.39 37.08
N PRO A 361 12.16 -10.73 38.04
CA PRO A 361 11.20 -9.78 38.57
C PRO A 361 11.95 -8.64 39.29
N GLU A 362 11.65 -7.39 38.92
CA GLU A 362 12.14 -6.20 39.63
C GLU A 362 11.53 -6.23 41.06
N ASN A 363 12.35 -6.34 42.10
CA ASN A 363 11.88 -6.27 43.50
C ASN A 363 11.33 -4.87 43.78
N GLU A 364 10.23 -4.77 44.53
CA GLU A 364 9.51 -3.51 44.82
C GLU A 364 10.38 -2.37 45.35
N THR A 365 11.51 -2.69 46.01
CA THR A 365 12.49 -1.72 46.52
C THR A 365 13.36 -1.09 45.43
N LEU A 366 13.64 -1.80 44.33
CA LEU A 366 14.33 -1.24 43.16
C LEU A 366 13.38 -0.36 42.33
N THR A 367 12.09 -0.74 42.30
CA THR A 367 11.01 0.04 41.69
C THR A 367 10.87 1.40 42.37
N ALA A 368 10.95 1.47 43.71
CA ALA A 368 10.89 2.74 44.45
C ALA A 368 12.07 3.69 44.13
N MET A 369 13.28 3.16 43.93
CA MET A 369 14.44 3.97 43.51
C MET A 369 14.38 4.41 42.04
N ARG A 370 13.65 3.67 41.18
CA ARG A 370 13.41 4.05 39.78
C ARG A 370 12.13 4.87 39.58
N MET A 371 11.20 4.84 40.53
CA MET A 371 9.90 5.52 40.46
C MET A 371 9.99 7.03 40.65
N GLU A 372 11.07 7.55 41.22
CA GLU A 372 11.36 9.00 41.11
C GLU A 372 11.71 9.42 39.67
N ASP A 373 12.06 8.47 38.78
CA ASP A 373 12.49 8.74 37.40
C ASP A 373 11.61 8.08 36.31
N SER A 374 10.55 7.35 36.68
CA SER A 374 9.75 6.61 35.68
C SER A 374 8.33 6.25 36.12
N MET A 375 7.44 7.25 36.16
CA MET A 375 6.00 6.98 36.21
C MET A 375 5.46 6.65 34.81
N SER A 376 5.46 5.37 34.42
CA SER A 376 4.66 4.89 33.27
C SER A 376 4.44 3.37 33.32
N ALA A 377 3.20 2.99 33.63
CA ALA A 377 2.69 1.63 33.47
C ALA A 377 2.71 1.18 31.99
N TYR A 378 3.00 -0.10 31.82
CA TYR A 378 3.22 -0.86 30.59
C TYR A 378 2.18 -0.65 29.49
N VAL A 379 2.61 -0.10 28.34
CA VAL A 379 2.20 -0.42 26.96
C VAL A 379 3.25 0.18 26.00
N TYR A 380 3.72 -0.63 25.05
CA TYR A 380 4.83 -0.37 24.12
C TYR A 380 4.66 0.92 23.29
N GLY A 381 5.69 1.77 23.29
CA GLY A 381 5.79 2.98 22.47
C GLY A 381 6.90 3.90 23.01
N SER A 382 7.96 4.04 22.23
CA SER A 382 9.33 4.48 22.59
C SER A 382 9.53 5.98 22.78
N ASN A 383 10.28 6.36 23.82
CA ASN A 383 11.03 7.62 23.88
C ASN A 383 12.05 7.64 22.74
N PHE A 384 11.92 8.60 21.82
CA PHE A 384 12.71 8.71 20.58
C PHE A 384 13.83 9.78 20.66
N THR A 385 14.17 10.30 21.84
CA THR A 385 15.03 11.49 21.94
C THR A 385 16.52 11.24 22.24
N ASP A 386 16.95 10.04 22.63
CA ASP A 386 18.30 9.87 23.21
C ASP A 386 19.38 9.22 22.33
N VAL A 387 19.21 9.19 21.00
CA VAL A 387 20.23 8.64 20.10
C VAL A 387 20.91 9.74 19.28
N ARG A 388 21.46 10.78 19.94
CA ARG A 388 22.70 11.49 19.51
C ARG A 388 23.19 12.56 20.51
N SER A 389 24.02 12.17 21.47
CA SER A 389 25.00 13.08 22.08
C SER A 389 26.32 12.33 22.27
N ASN A 390 27.10 12.26 21.19
CA ASN A 390 28.43 11.68 21.20
C ASN A 390 29.41 12.64 21.91
N MET A 391 30.19 12.11 22.84
CA MET A 391 31.63 12.34 22.92
C MET A 391 32.10 13.81 23.07
N THR A 392 32.08 14.34 24.30
CA THR A 392 33.16 15.13 24.93
C THR A 392 32.74 15.61 26.32
N ARG A 393 33.19 14.91 27.38
CA ARG A 393 33.69 15.53 28.61
C ARG A 393 34.25 14.45 29.53
N VAL A 394 35.57 14.38 29.52
CA VAL A 394 36.37 13.84 30.61
C VAL A 394 36.27 14.81 31.78
N ASP A 395 36.26 14.24 32.99
CA ASP A 395 36.34 14.82 34.33
C ASP A 395 35.13 15.58 34.91
N PHE A 396 34.50 14.93 35.91
CA PHE A 396 34.41 15.54 37.24
C PHE A 396 34.59 14.47 38.32
N ASP A 397 35.72 14.59 39.01
CA ASP A 397 36.09 13.94 40.25
C ASP A 397 35.12 14.34 41.37
N TYR A 398 34.60 13.36 42.11
CA TYR A 398 34.03 13.59 43.44
C TYR A 398 34.28 12.38 44.33
N GLY A 399 35.37 12.46 45.09
CA GLY A 399 35.65 11.57 46.21
C GLY A 399 34.76 11.88 47.42
N GLY A 400 34.12 10.85 47.95
CA GLY A 400 33.47 10.83 49.26
C GLY A 400 33.12 9.39 49.65
N PRO A 401 33.42 8.93 50.88
CA PRO A 401 33.26 7.53 51.25
C PRO A 401 31.82 7.26 51.69
N ILE A 402 31.14 6.31 51.04
CA ILE A 402 29.95 5.69 51.61
C ILE A 402 30.34 4.27 52.01
N THR A 403 30.55 4.11 53.32
CA THR A 403 30.58 2.82 53.99
C THR A 403 29.16 2.27 54.10
N THR A 404 28.86 1.22 53.33
CA THR A 404 27.81 0.26 53.66
C THR A 404 28.30 -1.15 53.37
N THR A 405 28.59 -1.85 54.45
CA THR A 405 28.65 -3.31 54.51
C THR A 405 27.27 -3.89 54.21
N ASP A 406 27.08 -4.48 53.05
CA ASP A 406 26.11 -5.55 52.77
C ASP A 406 26.46 -6.23 51.44
N PRO A 407 26.52 -7.59 51.35
CA PRO A 407 26.73 -8.28 50.09
C PRO A 407 25.40 -8.38 49.34
N ILE A 408 24.86 -7.23 48.89
CA ILE A 408 23.81 -7.25 47.87
C ILE A 408 24.53 -7.52 46.56
N THR A 409 24.38 -8.75 46.06
CA THR A 409 24.70 -9.17 44.70
C THR A 409 24.44 -8.03 43.73
N MET A 410 25.48 -7.55 43.03
CA MET A 410 25.32 -6.67 41.89
C MET A 410 24.52 -7.43 40.82
N VAL A 411 23.20 -7.26 40.82
CA VAL A 411 22.32 -7.73 39.74
C VAL A 411 22.68 -6.88 38.53
N ASP A 412 23.24 -7.50 37.49
CA ASP A 412 23.61 -6.77 36.27
C ASP A 412 22.30 -6.28 35.64
N ALA A 413 22.29 -5.07 35.06
CA ALA A 413 21.10 -4.53 34.39
C ALA A 413 20.60 -5.48 33.27
N LYS A 414 21.47 -6.38 32.80
CA LYS A 414 21.16 -7.46 31.85
C LYS A 414 20.27 -8.55 32.41
N ASP A 415 20.18 -8.72 33.73
CA ASP A 415 19.35 -9.75 34.36
C ASP A 415 17.85 -9.41 34.33
N PHE A 416 17.49 -8.15 34.01
CA PHE A 416 16.12 -7.69 33.77
C PHE A 416 15.69 -7.77 32.30
N LEU A 417 16.54 -8.28 31.40
CA LEU A 417 16.25 -8.35 29.96
C LEU A 417 15.68 -9.72 29.59
N GLY A 418 14.75 -9.73 28.62
CA GLY A 418 14.15 -10.94 28.09
C GLY A 418 12.65 -11.03 28.34
N CYS A 419 12.11 -12.24 28.26
CA CYS A 419 10.68 -12.48 28.29
C CYS A 419 10.14 -12.21 29.71
N PRO A 420 9.15 -11.31 29.88
CA PRO A 420 8.68 -10.90 31.20
C PRO A 420 7.94 -12.06 31.89
N PRO A 421 8.17 -12.32 33.19
CA PRO A 421 7.53 -13.43 33.91
C PRO A 421 6.01 -13.26 34.07
N ALA A 422 5.50 -12.03 33.86
CA ALA A 422 4.08 -11.73 33.79
C ALA A 422 3.37 -12.38 32.58
N GLN A 423 4.12 -12.75 31.53
CA GLN A 423 3.60 -13.48 30.38
C GLN A 423 3.76 -14.98 30.60
N GLU A 424 2.66 -15.70 30.83
CA GLU A 424 2.68 -17.13 31.14
C GLU A 424 3.29 -17.99 30.02
N TRP A 425 3.10 -17.58 28.76
CA TRP A 425 3.63 -18.30 27.60
C TRP A 425 5.16 -18.26 27.52
N CYS A 426 5.83 -17.29 28.18
CA CYS A 426 7.29 -17.23 28.24
C CYS A 426 7.91 -18.47 28.91
N LYS A 427 7.19 -19.11 29.85
CA LYS A 427 7.67 -20.27 30.62
C LYS A 427 7.60 -21.58 29.82
N THR A 428 6.68 -21.65 28.86
CA THR A 428 6.38 -22.86 28.08
C THR A 428 6.91 -22.81 26.66
N THR A 429 7.22 -21.61 26.15
CA THR A 429 7.66 -21.41 24.77
C THR A 429 9.16 -21.66 24.62
N ARG A 430 9.54 -22.32 23.51
CA ARG A 430 10.94 -22.51 23.13
C ARG A 430 11.58 -21.20 22.68
N GLY A 431 12.90 -21.09 22.79
CA GLY A 431 13.63 -19.95 22.26
C GLY A 431 13.59 -19.88 20.73
N MET A 432 13.82 -18.69 20.20
CA MET A 432 14.04 -18.45 18.77
C MET A 432 15.52 -18.09 18.57
N THR A 433 16.15 -18.58 17.50
CA THR A 433 17.52 -18.19 17.16
C THR A 433 17.54 -16.94 16.28
N ILE A 434 18.62 -16.15 16.34
CA ILE A 434 18.78 -14.96 15.48
C ILE A 434 18.76 -15.39 13.99
N THR A 435 19.44 -16.48 13.64
CA THR A 435 19.47 -17.01 12.27
C THR A 435 18.07 -17.37 11.77
N GLN A 436 17.27 -18.02 12.60
CA GLN A 436 15.87 -18.34 12.28
C GLN A 436 15.05 -17.07 12.01
N PHE A 437 15.20 -16.04 12.85
CA PHE A 437 14.53 -14.76 12.65
C PHE A 437 14.95 -14.09 11.33
N LEU A 438 16.24 -14.09 11.00
CA LEU A 438 16.77 -13.50 9.77
C LEU A 438 16.31 -14.25 8.51
N ILE A 439 16.25 -15.59 8.55
CA ILE A 439 15.76 -16.40 7.43
C ILE A 439 14.26 -16.14 7.21
N GLY A 440 13.46 -16.13 8.27
CA GLY A 440 12.02 -15.80 8.18
C GLY A 440 11.78 -14.40 7.63
N TYR A 441 12.65 -13.46 8.02
CA TYR A 441 12.61 -12.08 7.54
C TYR A 441 12.96 -11.98 6.07
N ALA A 442 14.02 -12.68 5.62
CA ALA A 442 14.43 -12.72 4.21
C ALA A 442 13.33 -13.29 3.31
N PHE A 443 12.70 -14.40 3.71
CA PHE A 443 11.57 -14.95 2.96
C PHE A 443 10.39 -13.97 2.87
N THR A 444 10.12 -13.23 3.95
CA THR A 444 9.07 -12.20 3.95
C THR A 444 9.42 -11.01 3.06
N ALA A 445 10.67 -10.53 3.13
CA ALA A 445 11.16 -9.42 2.31
C ALA A 445 11.17 -9.74 0.81
N ILE A 446 11.26 -11.04 0.44
CA ILE A 446 11.16 -11.49 -0.96
C ILE A 446 9.70 -11.74 -1.38
N GLY A 447 8.95 -12.49 -0.58
CA GLY A 447 7.60 -12.93 -0.94
C GLY A 447 6.58 -11.80 -0.98
N TYR A 448 6.66 -10.82 -0.06
CA TYR A 448 5.70 -9.73 0.01
C TYR A 448 5.69 -8.83 -1.24
N PRO A 449 6.82 -8.32 -1.75
CA PRO A 449 6.88 -7.57 -3.01
C PRO A 449 6.26 -8.30 -4.20
N ILE A 450 6.58 -9.60 -4.35
CA ILE A 450 6.05 -10.43 -5.43
C ILE A 450 4.53 -10.53 -5.30
N GLY A 451 4.04 -10.87 -4.11
CA GLY A 451 2.61 -11.02 -3.84
C GLY A 451 1.82 -9.74 -4.10
N VAL A 452 2.26 -8.61 -3.54
CA VAL A 452 1.50 -7.35 -3.59
C VAL A 452 1.40 -6.81 -5.02
N THR A 453 2.49 -6.91 -5.79
CA THR A 453 2.54 -6.47 -7.18
C THR A 453 1.74 -7.38 -8.09
N LEU A 454 1.86 -8.70 -7.95
CA LEU A 454 1.16 -9.63 -8.84
C LEU A 454 -0.33 -9.72 -8.56
N ILE A 455 -0.77 -9.62 -7.29
CA ILE A 455 -2.20 -9.48 -6.98
C ILE A 455 -2.77 -8.25 -7.68
N THR A 456 -2.11 -7.09 -7.53
CA THR A 456 -2.55 -5.82 -8.15
C THR A 456 -2.57 -5.92 -9.68
N THR A 457 -1.54 -6.56 -10.26
CA THR A 457 -1.42 -6.75 -11.71
C THR A 457 -2.50 -7.67 -12.26
N ILE A 458 -2.64 -8.87 -11.72
CA ILE A 458 -3.63 -9.85 -12.18
C ILE A 458 -5.04 -9.31 -11.98
N PHE A 459 -5.31 -8.65 -10.85
CA PHE A 459 -6.58 -7.98 -10.58
C PHE A 459 -6.93 -6.95 -11.66
N SER A 460 -5.97 -6.10 -12.02
CA SER A 460 -6.14 -5.10 -13.08
C SER A 460 -6.34 -5.72 -14.47
N LYS A 461 -5.74 -6.88 -14.74
CA LYS A 461 -5.93 -7.61 -16.00
C LYS A 461 -7.30 -8.27 -16.10
N ILE A 462 -7.77 -8.90 -15.02
CA ILE A 462 -9.10 -9.54 -14.93
C ILE A 462 -10.23 -8.51 -15.12
N LEU A 463 -10.05 -7.29 -14.59
CA LEU A 463 -11.02 -6.22 -14.79
C LEU A 463 -11.03 -5.72 -16.25
N GLY A 464 -9.96 -5.85 -17.03
CA GLY A 464 -9.95 -5.40 -18.44
C GLY A 464 -10.08 -3.87 -18.60
N PRO A 465 -10.58 -3.33 -19.72
CA PRO A 465 -10.53 -1.90 -20.03
C PRO A 465 -11.65 -1.09 -19.35
N ARG A 466 -12.50 -1.72 -18.52
CA ARG A 466 -13.60 -1.05 -17.83
C ARG A 466 -13.07 0.03 -16.87
N PRO A 467 -13.88 1.02 -16.49
CA PRO A 467 -13.51 1.96 -15.42
C PRO A 467 -13.18 1.22 -14.10
N GLN A 468 -11.90 1.11 -13.75
CA GLN A 468 -11.42 0.29 -12.62
C GLN A 468 -11.34 1.06 -11.29
N GLY A 469 -11.65 2.35 -11.26
CA GLY A 469 -11.43 3.24 -10.12
C GLY A 469 -12.04 2.73 -8.82
N THR A 470 -13.33 2.39 -8.82
CA THR A 470 -14.03 1.87 -7.64
C THR A 470 -13.44 0.54 -7.16
N TRP A 471 -13.13 -0.38 -8.07
CA TRP A 471 -12.58 -1.70 -7.74
C TRP A 471 -11.15 -1.60 -7.18
N MET A 472 -10.31 -0.74 -7.76
CA MET A 472 -9.00 -0.39 -7.21
C MET A 472 -9.12 0.31 -5.86
N GLY A 473 -10.18 1.09 -5.67
CA GLY A 473 -10.53 1.71 -4.40
C GLY A 473 -10.89 0.69 -3.32
N ILE A 474 -11.69 -0.33 -3.64
CA ILE A 474 -12.04 -1.42 -2.72
C ILE A 474 -10.80 -2.21 -2.33
N MET A 475 -9.94 -2.58 -3.29
CA MET A 475 -8.69 -3.29 -3.01
C MET A 475 -7.72 -2.45 -2.15
N THR A 476 -7.62 -1.14 -2.42
CA THR A 476 -6.80 -0.23 -1.61
C THR A 476 -7.38 -0.09 -0.20
N GLY A 477 -8.70 0.01 -0.09
CA GLY A 477 -9.42 0.06 1.18
C GLY A 477 -9.22 -1.20 2.02
N SER A 478 -9.25 -2.40 1.43
CA SER A 478 -8.98 -3.64 2.17
C SER A 478 -7.55 -3.69 2.72
N GLY A 479 -6.56 -3.21 1.96
CA GLY A 479 -5.20 -3.05 2.47
C GLY A 479 -5.13 -2.11 3.68
N CYS A 480 -5.82 -0.98 3.63
CA CYS A 480 -5.86 -0.02 4.75
C CYS A 480 -6.59 -0.60 5.98
N LEU A 481 -7.69 -1.33 5.77
CA LEU A 481 -8.40 -2.05 6.82
C LEU A 481 -7.47 -3.06 7.51
N SER A 482 -6.66 -3.80 6.75
CA SER A 482 -5.70 -4.75 7.32
C SER A 482 -4.62 -4.07 8.18
N ARG A 483 -4.18 -2.86 7.80
CA ARG A 483 -3.22 -2.05 8.59
C ARG A 483 -3.83 -1.49 9.88
N ALA A 484 -5.12 -1.16 9.87
CA ALA A 484 -5.82 -0.71 11.06
C ALA A 484 -6.09 -1.86 12.04
N LEU A 485 -6.54 -3.01 11.54
CA LEU A 485 -6.91 -4.16 12.38
C LEU A 485 -5.72 -5.03 12.81
N GLY A 486 -4.67 -5.08 11.98
CA GLY A 486 -3.48 -5.92 12.20
C GLY A 486 -2.85 -5.75 13.58
N PRO A 487 -2.43 -4.53 13.98
CA PRO A 487 -1.75 -4.33 15.26
C PRO A 487 -2.61 -4.75 16.45
N VAL A 488 -3.91 -4.45 16.43
CA VAL A 488 -4.85 -4.79 17.51
C VAL A 488 -4.99 -6.31 17.65
N PHE A 489 -5.24 -7.00 16.55
CA PHE A 489 -5.40 -8.46 16.55
C PHE A 489 -4.09 -9.16 16.97
N LEU A 490 -2.98 -8.76 16.36
CA LEU A 490 -1.70 -9.43 16.56
C LEU A 490 -1.13 -9.16 17.95
N SER A 491 -1.24 -7.93 18.47
CA SER A 491 -0.83 -7.61 19.84
C SER A 491 -1.66 -8.38 20.87
N THR A 492 -2.97 -8.52 20.66
CA THR A 492 -3.84 -9.28 21.56
C THR A 492 -3.48 -10.75 21.59
N ILE A 493 -3.23 -11.37 20.43
CA ILE A 493 -2.84 -12.79 20.37
C ILE A 493 -1.44 -12.99 20.95
N TYR A 494 -0.51 -12.11 20.61
CA TYR A 494 0.85 -12.16 21.12
C TYR A 494 0.90 -12.08 22.65
N THR A 495 0.20 -11.13 23.24
CA THR A 495 0.20 -10.93 24.70
C THR A 495 -0.51 -12.04 25.45
N LYS A 496 -1.65 -12.55 24.94
CA LYS A 496 -2.46 -13.56 25.65
C LYS A 496 -2.04 -15.01 25.39
N TYR A 497 -1.72 -15.35 24.14
CA TYR A 497 -1.52 -16.73 23.71
C TYR A 497 -0.07 -17.03 23.28
N GLY A 498 0.78 -16.01 23.11
CA GLY A 498 2.19 -16.18 22.79
C GLY A 498 2.48 -16.60 21.34
N LEU A 499 3.75 -16.94 21.09
CA LEU A 499 4.31 -17.05 19.74
C LEU A 499 3.76 -18.19 18.89
N TYR A 500 3.47 -19.35 19.49
CA TYR A 500 2.93 -20.49 18.73
C TYR A 500 1.58 -20.16 18.09
N TRP A 501 0.70 -19.49 18.83
CA TRP A 501 -0.59 -19.07 18.31
C TRP A 501 -0.46 -17.91 17.33
N THR A 502 0.43 -16.96 17.60
CA THR A 502 0.68 -15.83 16.70
C THR A 502 1.25 -16.26 15.35
N PHE A 503 2.34 -17.02 15.33
CA PHE A 503 2.97 -17.49 14.08
C PHE A 503 2.20 -18.65 13.45
N GLY A 504 1.60 -19.53 14.25
CA GLY A 504 0.76 -20.62 13.77
C GLY A 504 -0.49 -20.12 13.05
N SER A 505 -1.25 -19.19 13.67
CA SER A 505 -2.47 -18.65 13.04
C SER A 505 -2.16 -17.88 11.75
N THR A 506 -1.09 -17.08 11.74
CA THR A 506 -0.66 -16.33 10.54
C THR A 506 -0.14 -17.25 9.43
N ALA A 507 0.61 -18.32 9.78
CA ALA A 507 1.05 -19.34 8.83
C ALA A 507 -0.15 -20.10 8.23
N VAL A 508 -1.10 -20.54 9.05
CA VAL A 508 -2.31 -21.25 8.60
C VAL A 508 -3.16 -20.35 7.70
N MET A 509 -3.35 -19.09 8.07
CA MET A 509 -4.09 -18.12 7.26
C MET A 509 -3.42 -17.91 5.89
N MET A 510 -2.09 -17.83 5.85
CA MET A 510 -1.35 -17.66 4.59
C MET A 510 -1.36 -18.93 3.73
N ALA A 511 -1.24 -20.12 4.35
CA ALA A 511 -1.30 -21.41 3.66
C ALA A 511 -2.70 -21.69 3.10
N GLY A 512 -3.75 -21.37 3.86
CA GLY A 512 -5.14 -21.46 3.38
C GLY A 512 -5.38 -20.56 2.16
N THR A 513 -4.83 -19.34 2.18
CA THR A 513 -4.91 -18.42 1.04
C THR A 513 -4.12 -18.93 -0.17
N MET A 514 -2.94 -19.52 0.06
CA MET A 514 -2.15 -20.14 -1.00
C MET A 514 -2.90 -21.30 -1.67
N LEU A 515 -3.52 -22.19 -0.88
CA LEU A 515 -4.34 -23.29 -1.39
C LEU A 515 -5.57 -22.79 -2.15
N TRP A 516 -6.22 -21.75 -1.65
CA TRP A 516 -7.36 -21.11 -2.32
C TRP A 516 -6.95 -20.53 -3.69
N LEU A 517 -5.83 -19.79 -3.76
CA LEU A 517 -5.29 -19.25 -5.01
C LEU A 517 -4.85 -20.36 -5.97
N TRP A 518 -4.28 -21.45 -5.44
CA TRP A 518 -3.92 -22.62 -6.22
C TRP A 518 -5.15 -23.30 -6.85
N GLN A 519 -6.26 -23.40 -6.12
CA GLN A 519 -7.52 -23.92 -6.64
C GLN A 519 -8.11 -23.02 -7.72
N MET A 520 -8.04 -21.70 -7.54
CA MET A 520 -8.54 -20.70 -8.48
C MET A 520 -7.56 -20.38 -9.63
N ARG A 521 -6.41 -21.06 -9.71
CA ARG A 521 -5.31 -20.69 -10.64
C ARG A 521 -5.70 -20.62 -12.11
N GLN A 522 -6.62 -21.49 -12.54
CA GLN A 522 -7.11 -21.51 -13.93
C GLN A 522 -7.97 -20.28 -14.25
N ARG A 523 -8.69 -19.73 -13.26
CA ARG A 523 -9.51 -18.52 -13.40
C ARG A 523 -8.70 -17.23 -13.27
N LEU A 524 -7.54 -17.32 -12.63
CA LEU A 524 -6.59 -16.21 -12.47
C LEU A 524 -5.78 -15.91 -13.74
N VAL A 525 -5.81 -16.82 -14.72
CA VAL A 525 -5.22 -16.59 -16.05
C VAL A 525 -5.99 -15.43 -16.71
N PRO A 526 -5.34 -14.32 -17.06
CA PRO A 526 -5.99 -13.29 -17.86
C PRO A 526 -6.42 -13.91 -19.19
N ILE A 527 -7.71 -13.80 -19.53
CA ILE A 527 -8.23 -14.30 -20.80
C ILE A 527 -7.47 -13.56 -21.92
N PRO A 528 -6.70 -14.25 -22.79
CA PRO A 528 -6.11 -13.61 -23.95
C PRO A 528 -7.23 -13.02 -24.79
N TYR A 529 -7.01 -11.82 -25.34
CA TYR A 529 -7.92 -11.22 -26.30
C TYR A 529 -7.82 -11.99 -27.62
N ASP A 530 -8.33 -13.22 -27.65
CA ASP A 530 -8.40 -13.99 -28.88
C ASP A 530 -9.52 -13.43 -29.73
N ALA A 531 -9.11 -12.76 -30.81
CA ALA A 531 -9.98 -12.27 -31.88
C ALA A 531 -10.73 -13.39 -32.63
N SER A 532 -10.52 -14.67 -32.29
CA SER A 532 -11.08 -15.80 -33.05
C SER A 532 -12.41 -16.33 -32.52
N CYS A 533 -12.71 -16.24 -31.22
CA CYS A 533 -13.87 -16.99 -30.67
C CYS A 533 -15.19 -16.22 -30.62
N LYS A 534 -15.21 -14.90 -30.86
CA LYS A 534 -16.45 -14.10 -30.94
C LYS A 534 -16.73 -13.49 -32.30
N GLY A 535 -15.75 -13.46 -33.20
CA GLY A 535 -16.00 -13.08 -34.59
C GLY A 535 -17.06 -13.97 -35.21
N GLU A 536 -16.98 -15.28 -35.01
CA GLU A 536 -17.99 -16.22 -35.53
C GLU A 536 -19.36 -16.09 -34.84
N GLU A 537 -19.41 -15.92 -33.52
CA GLU A 537 -20.70 -15.73 -32.82
C GLU A 537 -21.36 -14.39 -33.14
N LEU A 538 -20.58 -13.29 -33.23
CA LEU A 538 -21.12 -11.96 -33.53
C LEU A 538 -21.50 -11.86 -35.02
N VAL A 539 -20.70 -12.42 -35.93
CA VAL A 539 -21.06 -12.54 -37.35
C VAL A 539 -22.27 -13.45 -37.53
N ALA A 540 -22.38 -14.56 -36.78
CA ALA A 540 -23.57 -15.42 -36.83
C ALA A 540 -24.82 -14.74 -36.28
N VAL A 541 -24.69 -13.90 -35.24
CA VAL A 541 -25.81 -13.13 -34.69
C VAL A 541 -26.22 -11.99 -35.62
N ILE A 542 -25.25 -11.28 -36.22
CA ILE A 542 -25.51 -10.22 -37.22
C ILE A 542 -26.13 -10.83 -38.48
N ALA A 543 -25.58 -11.94 -38.99
CA ALA A 543 -26.14 -12.66 -40.14
C ALA A 543 -27.55 -13.19 -39.86
N LYS A 544 -27.83 -13.68 -38.64
CA LYS A 544 -29.20 -14.05 -38.23
C LYS A 544 -30.14 -12.84 -38.14
N GLN A 545 -29.64 -11.68 -37.72
CA GLN A 545 -30.45 -10.45 -37.68
C GLN A 545 -30.73 -9.89 -39.08
N GLU A 546 -29.75 -9.93 -39.99
CA GLU A 546 -29.94 -9.55 -41.40
C GLU A 546 -30.92 -10.49 -42.11
N GLN A 547 -30.76 -11.81 -41.93
CA GLN A 547 -31.71 -12.80 -42.48
C GLN A 547 -33.13 -12.63 -41.93
N ALA A 548 -33.28 -12.29 -40.65
CA ALA A 548 -34.59 -12.01 -40.04
C ALA A 548 -35.20 -10.69 -40.56
N MET A 549 -34.38 -9.69 -40.89
CA MET A 549 -34.85 -8.44 -41.49
C MET A 549 -35.27 -8.63 -42.96
N ASP A 550 -34.52 -9.41 -43.73
CA ASP A 550 -34.85 -9.71 -45.12
C ASP A 550 -36.12 -10.57 -45.21
N GLN A 551 -36.28 -11.60 -44.38
CA GLN A 551 -37.51 -12.38 -44.32
C GLN A 551 -38.74 -11.51 -43.97
N LYS A 552 -38.55 -10.51 -43.10
CA LYS A 552 -39.62 -9.60 -42.71
C LYS A 552 -40.01 -8.67 -43.88
N LYS A 553 -39.03 -8.14 -44.62
CA LYS A 553 -39.25 -7.37 -45.85
C LYS A 553 -39.96 -8.19 -46.93
N THR A 554 -39.53 -9.43 -47.19
CA THR A 554 -40.18 -10.28 -48.19
C THR A 554 -41.61 -10.65 -47.79
N SER A 555 -41.89 -10.79 -46.48
CA SER A 555 -43.25 -11.02 -45.98
C SER A 555 -44.16 -9.78 -46.10
N GLU A 556 -43.61 -8.58 -45.90
CA GLU A 556 -44.35 -7.32 -46.07
C GLU A 556 -44.63 -7.04 -47.56
N GLU A 557 -43.67 -7.28 -48.46
CA GLU A 557 -43.87 -7.15 -49.92
C GLU A 557 -44.86 -8.17 -50.49
N ALA A 558 -44.87 -9.41 -49.98
CA ALA A 558 -45.86 -10.42 -50.36
C ALA A 558 -47.28 -10.07 -49.88
N THR A 559 -47.39 -9.38 -48.75
CA THR A 559 -48.69 -8.92 -48.20
C THR A 559 -49.22 -7.72 -48.99
N ASP A 560 -48.35 -6.80 -49.41
CA ASP A 560 -48.74 -5.63 -50.23
C ASP A 560 -49.13 -6.01 -51.67
N GLN A 561 -48.53 -7.07 -52.24
CA GLN A 561 -48.94 -7.57 -53.57
C GLN A 561 -50.30 -8.28 -53.55
N GLN A 562 -50.71 -8.88 -52.43
CA GLN A 562 -52.06 -9.47 -52.29
C GLN A 562 -53.15 -8.40 -52.08
N LEU A 563 -52.81 -7.22 -51.56
CA LEU A 563 -53.78 -6.13 -51.35
C LEU A 563 -54.02 -5.27 -52.61
N ASN A 564 -53.07 -5.22 -53.56
CA ASN A 564 -53.18 -4.40 -54.78
C ASN A 564 -53.62 -5.19 -56.04
N GLY A 565 -53.90 -6.49 -55.93
CA GLY A 565 -54.14 -7.39 -57.07
C GLY A 565 -55.60 -7.74 -57.38
N ASN A 566 -56.59 -6.85 -57.15
CA ASN A 566 -58.00 -7.13 -57.47
C ASN A 566 -58.51 -6.21 -58.58
N PRO A 567 -58.70 -6.70 -59.83
CA PRO A 567 -59.24 -5.90 -60.92
C PRO A 567 -60.77 -5.82 -60.80
N LYS A 568 -61.32 -4.60 -60.68
CA LYS A 568 -62.73 -4.32 -60.95
C LYS A 568 -62.83 -3.50 -62.23
N ASP A 569 -63.03 -4.19 -63.35
CA ASP A 569 -63.57 -3.60 -64.57
C ASP A 569 -64.87 -4.32 -64.97
N SER A 570 -65.94 -3.52 -64.92
CA SER A 570 -67.01 -3.38 -65.92
C SER A 570 -67.44 -4.60 -66.75
N ASN A 571 -68.74 -4.98 -66.64
CA ASN A 571 -69.62 -4.97 -67.82
C ASN A 571 -71.12 -5.02 -67.50
N ALA A 572 -71.87 -4.39 -68.39
CA ALA A 572 -73.29 -4.10 -68.33
C ALA A 572 -74.16 -5.14 -69.06
N THR A 573 -75.48 -4.91 -68.96
CA THR A 573 -76.60 -5.29 -69.86
C THR A 573 -77.20 -6.71 -69.83
N GLY A 574 -78.51 -6.76 -69.53
CA GLY A 574 -79.52 -7.16 -70.53
C GLY A 574 -80.39 -8.39 -70.25
N ASP A 575 -81.69 -8.14 -70.07
CA ASP A 575 -82.89 -8.91 -70.47
C ASP A 575 -83.02 -10.42 -70.18
N SER A 576 -84.01 -10.77 -69.34
CA SER A 576 -85.28 -11.47 -69.70
C SER A 576 -85.95 -12.06 -68.47
#